data_AF-A0A5R8WJZ9-F1
#
_entry.id   AF-A0A5R8WJZ9-F1
#
_cell.length_a   1.000
_cell.length_b   1.000
_cell.length_c   1.000
_cell.angle_alpha   90.00
_cell.angle_beta   90.00
_cell.angle_gamma   90.00
#
_symmetry.space_group_name_H-M   'P 1'
#
loop_
_entity.id
_entity.type
_entity.pdbx_description
1 polymer ?
#
loop_
_entity_poly.entity_id
_entity_poly.type
_entity_poly.pdbx_seq_one_letter_code
_entity_poly.pdbx_strand_id
1 'polypeptide(L)'
;MSWHFLGSCLDGESFLISGLDVWQHPWRSQPESATVTDPIYGVSKVFGVYAIGPAEAPVRFAAGEFSNCVWGFYRPTAEQPADQHENKPI
;
A
#
# COMPACT_ATOMS: atom_id res chain seq x y z
N MET A 1 -7.09 -2.91 -11.00
CA MET A 1 -7.01 -2.81 -9.52
C MET A 1 -7.25 -1.38 -9.13
N SER A 2 -8.15 -1.13 -8.18
CA SER A 2 -8.30 0.19 -7.55
C SER A 2 -7.39 0.28 -6.33
N TRP A 3 -7.01 1.51 -5.96
CA TRP A 3 -6.12 1.79 -4.85
C TRP A 3 -6.83 2.70 -3.85
N HIS A 4 -6.78 2.33 -2.58
CA HIS A 4 -7.40 3.10 -1.51
C HIS A 4 -6.35 3.89 -0.75
N PHE A 5 -6.54 5.21 -0.66
CA PHE A 5 -5.64 6.08 0.08
C PHE A 5 -5.68 5.75 1.57
N LEU A 6 -4.52 5.44 2.14
CA LEU A 6 -4.38 5.17 3.56
C LEU A 6 -4.02 6.42 4.35
N GLY A 7 -3.22 7.30 3.76
CA GLY A 7 -2.69 8.47 4.43
C GLY A 7 -1.37 8.93 3.83
N SER A 8 -0.81 9.96 4.45
CA SER A 8 0.47 10.52 4.10
C SER A 8 1.27 10.87 5.36
N CYS A 9 2.58 10.80 5.26
CA CYS A 9 3.50 11.23 6.32
C CYS A 9 4.74 11.88 5.70
N LEU A 10 5.56 12.52 6.54
CA LEU A 10 6.89 12.96 6.13
C LEU A 10 7.83 11.75 5.96
N ASP A 11 8.88 11.94 5.16
CA ASP A 11 9.95 10.97 5.02
C ASP A 11 10.56 10.63 6.39
N GLY A 12 10.55 9.33 6.72
CA GLY A 12 11.01 8.81 8.00
C GLY A 12 10.04 8.97 9.17
N GLU A 13 8.91 9.67 9.00
CA GLU A 13 7.85 9.72 10.00
C GLU A 13 7.06 8.40 10.00
N SER A 14 6.98 7.75 11.16
CA SER A 14 6.36 6.43 11.31
C SER A 14 4.99 6.35 10.65
N PHE A 15 4.81 5.36 9.77
CA PHE A 15 3.54 5.09 9.12
C PHE A 15 3.28 3.59 9.06
N LEU A 16 2.19 3.15 9.68
CA LEU A 16 1.87 1.73 9.81
C LEU A 16 0.94 1.26 8.70
N ILE A 17 1.32 0.19 7.99
CA ILE A 17 0.45 -0.56 7.09
C ILE A 17 0.37 -1.99 7.60
N SER A 18 -0.85 -2.43 7.95
CA SER A 18 -1.08 -3.77 8.52
C SER A 18 -0.20 -4.08 9.75
N GLY A 19 0.10 -3.05 10.56
CA GLY A 19 0.91 -3.17 11.77
C GLY A 19 2.43 -3.11 11.56
N LEU A 20 2.91 -2.97 10.32
CA LEU A 20 4.34 -2.80 10.01
C LEU A 20 4.63 -1.34 9.67
N ASP A 21 5.69 -0.78 10.26
CA ASP A 21 6.16 0.57 9.92
C ASP A 21 6.90 0.53 8.59
N VAL A 22 6.40 1.27 7.60
CA VAL A 22 6.99 1.30 6.25
C VAL A 22 8.46 1.69 6.28
N TRP A 23 8.89 2.59 7.15
CA TRP A 23 10.27 3.09 7.16
C TRP A 23 11.25 2.19 7.92
N GLN A 24 10.74 1.31 8.78
CA GLN A 24 11.56 0.35 9.54
C GLN A 24 11.79 -0.96 8.78
N HIS A 25 11.27 -1.06 7.55
CA HIS A 25 11.42 -2.25 6.71
C HIS A 25 12.00 -1.88 5.33
N PRO A 26 12.83 -2.74 4.72
CA PRO A 26 13.32 -2.50 3.38
C PRO A 26 12.18 -2.65 2.37
N TRP A 27 12.03 -1.65 1.50
CA TRP A 27 11.04 -1.69 0.43
C TRP A 27 11.55 -2.53 -0.73
N ARG A 28 10.76 -3.51 -1.16
CA ARG A 28 11.04 -4.31 -2.34
C ARG A 28 10.14 -3.88 -3.49
N SER A 29 10.74 -3.23 -4.48
CA SER A 29 10.02 -2.82 -5.71
C SER A 29 9.36 -4.01 -6.39
N GLN A 30 8.11 -3.82 -6.80
CA GLN A 30 7.36 -4.76 -7.61
C GLN A 30 7.39 -4.29 -9.08
N PRO A 31 7.17 -5.20 -10.06
CA PRO A 31 7.19 -4.82 -11.49
C PRO A 31 5.98 -3.98 -11.91
N GLU A 32 4.95 -3.89 -11.08
CA GLU A 32 3.71 -3.17 -11.34
C GLU A 32 3.76 -1.70 -10.86
N SER A 33 2.88 -0.88 -11.41
CA SER A 33 2.67 0.51 -10.99
C SER A 33 1.19 0.74 -10.68
N ALA A 34 0.93 1.72 -9.83
CA ALA A 34 -0.39 2.08 -9.35
C ALA A 34 -0.81 3.42 -9.92
N THR A 35 -1.88 3.45 -10.71
CA THR A 35 -2.59 4.70 -11.00
C THR A 35 -3.48 5.04 -9.80
N VAL A 36 -3.17 6.14 -9.12
CA VAL A 36 -3.84 6.59 -7.91
C VAL A 36 -4.38 8.00 -8.08
N THR A 37 -5.39 8.37 -7.31
CA THR A 37 -5.89 9.75 -7.25
C THR A 37 -5.27 10.45 -6.06
N ASP A 38 -4.64 11.60 -6.31
CA ASP A 38 -4.19 12.53 -5.28
C ASP A 38 -5.40 13.01 -4.47
N PRO A 39 -5.42 12.79 -3.15
CA PRO A 39 -6.59 13.11 -2.32
C PRO A 39 -6.81 14.62 -2.13
N ILE A 40 -5.81 15.46 -2.38
CA ILE A 40 -5.88 16.92 -2.22
C ILE A 40 -6.37 17.57 -3.51
N TYR A 41 -5.76 17.20 -4.64
CA TYR A 41 -6.02 17.87 -5.92
C TYR A 41 -6.93 17.09 -6.87
N GLY A 42 -7.27 15.84 -6.54
CA GLY A 42 -8.11 14.98 -7.39
C GLY A 42 -7.43 14.55 -8.70
N VAL A 43 -6.13 14.80 -8.84
CA VAL A 43 -5.37 14.49 -10.05
C VAL A 43 -4.88 13.04 -10.05
N SER A 44 -4.83 12.44 -11.23
CA SER A 44 -4.25 11.10 -11.40
C SER A 44 -2.72 11.16 -11.30
N LYS A 45 -2.12 10.25 -10.55
CA LYS A 45 -0.68 10.05 -10.41
C LYS A 45 -0.33 8.57 -10.62
N VAL A 46 0.91 8.31 -11.03
CA VAL A 46 1.43 6.94 -11.17
C VAL A 46 2.51 6.73 -10.11
N PHE A 47 2.24 5.82 -9.18
CA PHE A 47 3.13 5.47 -8.07
C PHE A 47 3.74 4.08 -8.28
N GLY A 48 4.91 3.87 -7.67
CA GLY A 48 5.52 2.55 -7.61
C GLY A 48 4.77 1.66 -6.62
N VAL A 49 4.78 0.35 -6.88
CA VAL A 49 4.26 -0.65 -5.94
C VAL A 49 5.43 -1.32 -5.24
N TYR A 50 5.28 -1.48 -3.93
CA TYR A 50 6.30 -2.01 -3.04
C TYR A 50 5.72 -3.07 -2.12
N ALA A 51 6.62 -3.90 -1.59
CA ALA A 51 6.31 -4.88 -0.57
C ALA A 51 7.29 -4.75 0.61
N ILE A 52 6.75 -4.83 1.83
CA ILE A 52 7.53 -4.93 3.08
C ILE A 52 7.16 -6.21 3.84
N GLY A 53 7.89 -6.52 4.92
CA GLY A 53 7.65 -7.70 5.76
C GLY A 53 8.27 -9.00 5.21
N PRO A 54 7.90 -10.17 5.74
CA PRO A 54 8.39 -11.47 5.29
C PRO A 54 7.98 -11.78 3.84
N ALA A 55 8.70 -12.69 3.17
CA ALA A 55 8.45 -13.02 1.76
C ALA A 55 7.19 -13.90 1.60
N GLU A 56 6.85 -14.66 2.64
CA GLU A 56 5.72 -15.58 2.72
C GLU A 56 4.38 -14.84 2.87
N ALA A 57 4.40 -13.67 3.52
CA ALA A 57 3.23 -12.83 3.76
C ALA A 57 3.59 -11.34 3.63
N PRO A 58 3.90 -10.86 2.42
CA PRO A 58 4.31 -9.48 2.21
C PRO A 58 3.12 -8.52 2.32
N VAL A 59 3.33 -7.38 2.96
CA VAL A 59 2.39 -6.26 2.91
C VAL A 59 2.68 -5.46 1.64
N ARG A 60 1.75 -5.50 0.68
CA ARG A 60 1.83 -4.75 -0.59
C ARG A 60 1.13 -3.41 -0.47
N PHE A 61 1.76 -2.37 -1.00
CA PHE A 61 1.22 -1.01 -1.04
C PHE A 61 1.81 -0.23 -2.22
N ALA A 62 1.10 0.81 -2.66
CA ALA A 62 1.66 1.80 -3.55
C ALA A 62 2.12 3.01 -2.76
N ALA A 63 3.28 3.56 -3.12
CA ALA A 63 3.83 4.74 -2.48
C ALA A 63 4.52 5.66 -3.48
N GLY A 64 4.49 6.95 -3.17
CA GLY A 64 5.16 7.97 -3.95
C GLY A 64 5.13 9.32 -3.24
N GLU A 65 6.11 10.16 -3.56
CA GLU A 65 6.20 11.51 -3.01
C GLU A 65 5.16 12.43 -3.69
N PHE A 66 4.35 13.11 -2.88
CA PHE A 66 3.46 14.16 -3.35
C PHE A 66 4.21 15.49 -3.54
N SER A 67 5.02 15.90 -2.55
CA SER A 67 5.83 17.13 -2.54
C SER A 67 6.71 17.17 -1.28
N ASN A 68 7.91 17.76 -1.35
CA ASN A 68 8.74 18.12 -0.19
C ASN A 68 8.80 17.04 0.90
N CYS A 69 9.22 15.82 0.55
CA CYS A 69 9.33 14.69 1.47
C CYS A 69 7.98 14.22 2.07
N VAL A 70 6.83 14.67 1.55
CA VAL A 70 5.51 14.14 1.92
C VAL A 70 5.22 12.94 1.03
N TRP A 71 5.15 11.76 1.64
CA TRP A 71 4.86 10.51 0.97
C TRP A 71 3.38 10.13 1.12
N GLY A 72 2.76 9.70 0.03
CA GLY A 72 1.41 9.14 0.01
C GLY A 72 1.44 7.63 -0.04
N PHE A 73 0.56 6.98 0.73
CA PHE A 73 0.48 5.53 0.83
C PHE A 73 -0.92 5.04 0.47
N TYR A 74 -0.96 3.97 -0.32
CA TYR A 74 -2.19 3.35 -0.78
C TYR A 74 -2.14 1.85 -0.61
N ARG A 75 -3.26 1.23 -0.22
CA ARG A 75 -3.42 -0.22 -0.30
C ARG A 75 -4.14 -0.61 -1.59
N PRO A 76 -3.81 -1.77 -2.17
CA PRO A 76 -4.62 -2.33 -3.24
C PRO A 76 -6.01 -2.66 -2.66
N THR A 77 -7.07 -2.21 -3.32
CA THR A 77 -8.45 -2.55 -2.98
C THR A 77 -8.79 -3.94 -3.53
N ALA A 78 -7.89 -4.93 -3.38
CA ALA A 78 -8.23 -6.28 -3.78
C ALA A 78 -9.62 -6.61 -3.22
N GLU A 79 -10.56 -7.01 -4.08
CA GLU A 79 -11.71 -7.78 -3.60
C GLU A 79 -11.07 -8.89 -2.77
N GLN A 80 -11.35 -8.91 -1.46
CA GLN A 80 -11.04 -10.09 -0.66
C GLN A 80 -11.45 -11.30 -1.52
N PRO A 81 -10.58 -12.28 -1.80
CA PRO A 81 -11.12 -13.56 -2.21
C PRO A 81 -12.14 -13.91 -1.13
N ALA A 82 -13.40 -14.03 -1.53
CA ALA A 82 -14.50 -14.37 -0.64
C ALA A 82 -14.01 -15.45 0.32
N ASP A 83 -14.22 -15.22 1.61
CA ASP A 83 -13.93 -16.16 2.68
C ASP A 83 -14.14 -17.59 2.18
N GLN A 84 -13.05 -18.34 1.98
CA GLN A 84 -13.13 -19.79 2.02
C GLN A 84 -13.23 -20.16 3.50
N HIS A 85 -14.37 -19.83 4.12
CA HIS A 85 -14.89 -20.65 5.20
C HIS A 85 -15.42 -21.92 4.55
N GLU A 86 -14.49 -22.84 4.32
CA GLU A 86 -14.81 -24.20 3.94
C GLU A 86 -15.69 -24.82 5.04
N ASN A 87 -16.89 -25.25 4.61
CA ASN A 87 -17.78 -26.13 5.33
C ASN A 87 -16.98 -27.23 6.05
N LYS A 88 -17.09 -27.29 7.38
CA LYS A 88 -16.88 -28.56 8.08
C LYS A 88 -18.24 -29.13 8.48
N PRO A 89 -18.63 -30.31 7.98
CA PRO A 89 -19.86 -30.96 8.40
C PRO A 89 -19.68 -31.54 9.81
N ILE A 90 -20.73 -31.42 10.62
CA ILE A 90 -21.06 -32.36 11.69
C ILE A 90 -22.58 -32.51 11.73
#